data_AF-A0A8R1Z8N7-F1
#
_entry.id   AF-A0A8R1Z8N7-F1
#
_cell.length_a   1.000
_cell.length_b   1.000
_cell.length_c   1.000
_cell.angle_alpha   90.00
_cell.angle_beta   90.00
_cell.angle_gamma   90.00
#
_symmetry.space_group_name_H-M   'P 1'
#
loop_
_entity.id
_entity.type
_entity.pdbx_description
1 polymer ?
#
loop_
_entity_poly.entity_id
_entity_poly.type
_entity_poly.pdbx_seq_one_letter_code
_entity_poly.pdbx_strand_id
1 'polypeptide(L)'
;MSVEVARLCKASMESAKVGTEEDKLQNGRDFYKFFFTNFPDLRVYFKGAEKFTADDVQKSERFEKQGQRLLLAVHILAETYANQEVFKAYVRETINRHRVYKMDPSLWLAFFTVFTMYLETKTKLDEETKKAWAEMGKVFNEEAQTHLKNSNLPHV
;
A
#
# COMPACT_ATOMS: atom_id res chain seq x y z
N MET A 1 -0.89 -11.52 -19.33
CA MET A 1 -1.62 -10.49 -18.57
C MET A 1 -0.86 -10.14 -17.30
N SER A 2 -0.65 -11.09 -16.37
CA SER A 2 0.08 -10.82 -15.10
C SER A 2 1.50 -10.28 -15.25
N VAL A 3 2.27 -10.76 -16.24
CA VAL A 3 3.65 -10.27 -16.49
C VAL A 3 3.69 -8.79 -16.87
N GLU A 4 2.72 -8.33 -17.68
CA GLU A 4 2.68 -6.95 -18.14
C GLU A 4 2.25 -5.99 -17.03
N VAL A 5 1.24 -6.39 -16.24
CA VAL A 5 0.85 -5.65 -15.03
C VAL A 5 2.00 -5.53 -14.05
N ALA A 6 2.72 -6.63 -13.80
CA ALA A 6 3.91 -6.61 -12.96
C ALA A 6 4.97 -5.64 -13.51
N ARG A 7 5.25 -5.68 -14.82
CA ARG A 7 6.20 -4.78 -15.47
C ARG A 7 5.84 -3.31 -15.29
N LEU A 8 4.58 -2.94 -15.55
CA LEU A 8 4.09 -1.56 -15.44
C LEU A 8 4.11 -1.06 -13.99
N CYS A 9 3.59 -1.84 -13.04
CA CYS A 9 3.61 -1.47 -11.62
C CYS A 9 5.05 -1.30 -11.13
N LYS A 10 5.95 -2.21 -11.46
CA LYS A 10 7.38 -2.10 -11.08
C LYS A 10 8.05 -0.86 -11.65
N ALA A 11 7.86 -0.59 -12.94
CA ALA A 11 8.41 0.60 -13.57
C ALA A 11 7.95 1.89 -12.87
N SER A 12 6.67 1.96 -12.45
CA SER A 12 6.15 3.11 -11.72
C SER A 12 6.80 3.31 -10.34
N MET A 13 7.20 2.22 -9.70
CA MET A 13 7.82 2.22 -8.36
C MET A 13 9.27 2.73 -8.35
N GLU A 14 9.91 2.93 -9.52
CA GLU A 14 11.21 3.59 -9.62
C GLU A 14 11.18 5.04 -9.09
N SER A 15 10.00 5.66 -9.05
CA SER A 15 9.78 6.99 -8.47
C SER A 15 9.62 7.00 -6.94
N ALA A 16 9.47 5.82 -6.32
CA ALA A 16 9.23 5.63 -4.89
C ALA A 16 10.12 4.49 -4.34
N LYS A 17 11.43 4.65 -4.50
CA LYS A 17 12.43 3.65 -4.08
C LYS A 17 12.49 3.49 -2.56
N VAL A 18 12.78 2.26 -2.15
CA VAL A 18 13.16 1.89 -0.78
C VAL A 18 14.68 1.94 -0.63
N GLY A 19 15.17 2.19 0.59
CA GLY A 19 16.59 2.14 0.92
C GLY A 19 16.90 2.85 2.23
N THR A 20 18.19 3.14 2.44
CA THR A 20 18.69 3.70 3.71
C THR A 20 19.10 5.16 3.60
N GLU A 21 19.18 5.68 2.38
CA GLU A 21 19.51 7.07 2.07
C GLU A 21 18.30 8.00 2.33
N GLU A 22 18.57 9.25 2.71
CA GLU A 22 17.52 10.19 3.18
C GLU A 22 16.41 10.40 2.14
N ASP A 23 16.74 10.47 0.85
CA ASP A 23 15.76 10.61 -0.24
C ASP A 23 14.82 9.41 -0.33
N LYS A 24 15.34 8.19 -0.11
CA LYS A 24 14.56 6.95 -0.12
C LYS A 24 13.73 6.80 1.15
N LEU A 25 14.27 7.20 2.31
CA LEU A 25 13.52 7.30 3.56
C LEU A 25 12.36 8.30 3.43
N GLN A 26 12.61 9.43 2.77
CA GLN A 26 11.63 10.47 2.55
C GLN A 26 10.46 10.01 1.67
N ASN A 27 10.66 9.11 0.71
CA ASN A 27 9.55 8.50 -0.04
C ASN A 27 8.54 7.81 0.89
N GLY A 28 9.02 7.06 1.89
CA GLY A 28 8.16 6.41 2.87
C GLY A 28 7.40 7.40 3.75
N ARG A 29 8.08 8.46 4.20
CA ARG A 29 7.44 9.54 4.98
C ARG A 29 6.38 10.28 4.16
N ASP A 30 6.69 10.60 2.90
CA ASP A 30 5.80 11.33 2.01
C ASP A 30 4.50 10.57 1.74
N PHE A 31 4.54 9.23 1.66
CA PHE A 31 3.29 8.45 1.61
C PHE A 31 2.39 8.76 2.80
N TYR A 32 2.91 8.70 4.04
CA TYR A 32 2.09 8.94 5.22
C TYR A 32 1.68 10.41 5.38
N LYS A 33 2.53 11.37 4.95
CA LYS A 33 2.15 12.78 4.88
C LYS A 33 0.98 12.99 3.93
N PHE A 34 1.06 12.44 2.73
CA PHE A 34 -0.01 12.47 1.75
C PHE A 34 -1.28 11.81 2.31
N PHE A 35 -1.14 10.61 2.88
CA PHE A 35 -2.25 9.83 3.40
C PHE A 35 -2.97 10.54 4.55
N PHE A 36 -2.24 11.08 5.52
CA PHE A 36 -2.81 11.74 6.69
C PHE A 36 -3.43 13.10 6.36
N THR A 37 -2.95 13.75 5.30
CA THR A 37 -3.51 15.02 4.81
C THR A 37 -4.80 14.79 4.03
N ASN A 38 -4.83 13.81 3.13
CA ASN A 38 -5.95 13.62 2.19
C ASN A 38 -7.01 12.63 2.70
N PHE A 39 -6.65 11.74 3.63
CA PHE A 39 -7.55 10.73 4.20
C PHE A 39 -7.50 10.73 5.74
N PRO A 40 -7.78 11.89 6.38
CA PRO A 40 -7.58 12.07 7.82
C PRO A 40 -8.44 11.14 8.69
N ASP A 41 -9.58 10.67 8.20
CA ASP A 41 -10.48 9.77 8.92
C ASP A 41 -9.87 8.38 9.14
N LEU A 42 -8.95 7.97 8.25
CA LEU A 42 -8.26 6.67 8.35
C LEU A 42 -7.13 6.67 9.38
N ARG A 43 -6.79 7.84 9.96
CA ARG A 43 -5.82 7.94 11.07
C ARG A 43 -6.28 7.21 12.33
N VAL A 44 -7.58 6.90 12.46
CA VAL A 44 -8.14 6.13 13.60
C VAL A 44 -7.47 4.77 13.82
N TYR A 45 -6.92 4.17 12.75
CA TYR A 45 -6.19 2.90 12.83
C TYR A 45 -4.75 3.04 13.35
N PHE A 46 -4.22 4.26 13.44
CA PHE A 46 -2.84 4.57 13.84
C PHE A 46 -2.81 5.07 15.27
N LYS A 47 -2.86 4.15 16.24
CA LYS A 47 -2.90 4.48 17.67
C LYS A 47 -1.79 5.45 18.10
N GLY A 48 -2.16 6.54 18.76
CA GLY A 48 -1.28 7.62 19.19
C GLY A 48 -0.93 8.63 18.10
N ALA A 49 -1.43 8.44 16.88
CA ALA A 49 -1.22 9.32 15.73
C ALA A 49 -2.56 9.76 15.07
N GLU A 50 -3.69 9.58 15.76
CA GLU A 50 -5.03 9.85 15.22
C GLU A 50 -5.23 11.31 14.78
N LYS A 51 -4.45 12.23 15.36
CA LYS A 51 -4.51 13.67 15.07
C LYS A 51 -3.25 14.22 14.40
N PHE A 52 -2.31 13.36 13.99
CA PHE A 52 -1.05 13.80 13.38
C PHE A 52 -1.31 14.57 12.09
N THR A 53 -0.64 15.70 11.97
CA THR A 53 -0.51 16.50 10.74
C THR A 53 0.63 15.97 9.87
N ALA A 54 0.79 16.50 8.66
CA ALA A 54 1.94 16.19 7.82
C ALA A 54 3.28 16.54 8.49
N ASP A 55 3.33 17.63 9.26
CA ASP A 55 4.53 18.05 9.99
C ASP A 55 4.88 17.10 11.13
N ASP A 56 3.87 16.55 11.82
CA ASP A 56 4.08 15.53 12.85
C ASP A 56 4.63 14.24 12.23
N VAL A 57 4.10 13.83 11.08
CA VAL A 57 4.61 12.67 10.32
C VAL A 57 6.04 12.91 9.86
N GLN A 58 6.37 14.09 9.34
CA GLN A 58 7.72 14.44 8.85
C GLN A 58 8.79 14.28 9.94
N LYS A 59 8.45 14.60 11.19
CA LYS A 59 9.37 14.56 12.34
C LYS A 59 9.34 13.22 13.09
N SER A 60 8.58 12.23 12.61
CA SER A 60 8.33 10.99 13.33
C SER A 60 9.20 9.82 12.83
N GLU A 61 10.09 9.33 13.69
CA GLU A 61 10.86 8.09 13.45
C GLU A 61 9.93 6.87 13.22
N ARG A 62 8.76 6.86 13.88
CA ARG A 62 7.74 5.82 13.65
C ARG A 62 7.31 5.76 12.19
N PHE A 63 7.04 6.91 11.57
CA PHE A 63 6.55 6.97 10.20
C PHE A 63 7.67 6.92 9.15
N GLU A 64 8.91 7.21 9.51
CA GLU A 64 10.07 6.81 8.70
C GLU A 64 10.13 5.28 8.58
N LYS A 65 10.13 4.56 9.72
CA LYS A 65 10.17 3.10 9.76
C LYS A 65 8.94 2.46 9.10
N GLN A 66 7.75 2.97 9.42
CA GLN A 66 6.50 2.46 8.87
C GLN A 66 6.35 2.79 7.38
N GLY A 67 6.86 3.94 6.94
CA GLY A 67 6.97 4.33 5.53
C GLY A 67 7.77 3.32 4.72
N GLN A 68 8.96 2.96 5.19
CA GLN A 68 9.78 1.94 4.53
C GLN A 68 9.11 0.56 4.50
N ARG A 69 8.47 0.15 5.60
CA ARG A 69 7.73 -1.13 5.66
C ARG A 69 6.61 -1.19 4.62
N LEU A 70 5.84 -0.11 4.49
CA LEU A 70 4.75 -0.04 3.53
C LEU A 70 5.27 -0.04 2.09
N LEU A 71 6.23 0.83 1.76
CA LEU A 71 6.78 0.88 0.41
C LEU A 71 7.39 -0.46 0.01
N LEU A 72 8.16 -1.09 0.90
CA LEU A 72 8.70 -2.43 0.66
C LEU A 72 7.60 -3.45 0.39
N ALA A 73 6.49 -3.43 1.14
CA ALA A 73 5.37 -4.34 0.90
C ALA A 73 4.77 -4.15 -0.49
N VAL A 74 4.64 -2.91 -0.96
CA VAL A 74 4.13 -2.61 -2.30
C VAL A 74 5.11 -3.02 -3.41
N HIS A 75 6.42 -2.82 -3.20
CA HIS A 75 7.46 -3.37 -4.08
C HIS A 75 7.36 -4.90 -4.17
N ILE A 76 7.18 -5.60 -3.05
CA ILE A 76 7.01 -7.06 -3.04
C ILE A 76 5.75 -7.48 -3.81
N LEU A 77 4.62 -6.77 -3.67
CA LEU A 77 3.42 -7.04 -4.46
C LEU A 77 3.71 -6.93 -5.96
N ALA A 78 4.39 -5.86 -6.39
CA ALA A 78 4.75 -5.68 -7.80
C ALA A 78 5.74 -6.72 -8.33
N GLU A 79 6.74 -7.12 -7.53
CA GLU A 79 7.72 -8.14 -7.90
C GLU A 79 7.14 -9.55 -7.97
N THR A 80 6.19 -9.85 -7.09
CA THR A 80 5.62 -11.20 -7.01
C THR A 80 4.39 -11.38 -7.89
N TYR A 81 3.77 -10.33 -8.43
CA TYR A 81 2.51 -10.42 -9.18
C TYR A 81 2.56 -11.36 -10.39
N ALA A 82 3.70 -11.49 -11.07
CA ALA A 82 3.83 -12.46 -12.17
C ALA A 82 3.68 -13.92 -11.68
N ASN A 83 4.05 -14.20 -10.42
CA ASN A 83 3.88 -15.48 -9.73
C ASN A 83 2.69 -15.41 -8.76
N GLN A 84 1.50 -15.73 -9.27
CA GLN A 84 0.23 -15.55 -8.56
C GLN A 84 0.14 -16.32 -7.24
N GLU A 85 0.77 -17.49 -7.11
CA GLU A 85 0.77 -18.26 -5.86
C GLU A 85 1.54 -17.54 -4.74
N VAL A 86 2.72 -16.99 -5.08
CA VAL A 86 3.54 -16.22 -4.13
C VAL A 86 2.87 -14.88 -3.80
N PHE A 87 2.32 -14.20 -4.81
CA PHE A 87 1.55 -12.97 -4.62
C PHE A 87 0.41 -13.19 -3.63
N LYS A 88 -0.46 -14.18 -3.88
CA LYS A 88 -1.61 -14.49 -3.01
C LYS A 88 -1.18 -14.91 -1.61
N ALA A 89 -0.11 -15.69 -1.47
CA ALA A 89 0.45 -16.01 -0.16
C ALA A 89 0.88 -14.75 0.63
N TYR A 90 1.52 -13.79 -0.05
CA TYR A 90 1.91 -12.53 0.55
C TYR A 90 0.70 -11.63 0.90
N VAL A 91 -0.36 -11.66 0.08
CA VAL A 91 -1.64 -11.00 0.40
C VAL A 91 -2.19 -11.56 1.72
N ARG A 92 -2.34 -12.88 1.84
CA ARG A 92 -2.84 -13.54 3.07
C ARG A 92 -2.00 -13.19 4.30
N GLU A 93 -0.68 -13.17 4.16
CA GLU A 93 0.22 -12.78 5.24
C GLU A 93 0.10 -11.29 5.60
N THR A 94 -0.16 -10.43 4.62
CA THR A 94 -0.49 -9.03 4.86
C THR A 94 -1.79 -8.92 5.66
N ILE A 95 -2.86 -9.61 5.27
CA ILE A 95 -4.11 -9.63 6.04
C ILE A 95 -3.88 -10.10 7.48
N ASN A 96 -3.13 -11.19 7.69
CA ASN A 96 -2.81 -11.74 9.01
C ASN A 96 -2.22 -10.69 9.95
N ARG A 97 -1.21 -9.95 9.46
CA ARG A 97 -0.51 -8.91 10.23
C ARG A 97 -1.36 -7.68 10.53
N HIS A 98 -2.49 -7.50 9.83
CA HIS A 98 -3.39 -6.37 10.01
C HIS A 98 -4.66 -6.70 10.80
N ARG A 99 -4.93 -7.98 11.11
CA ARG A 99 -6.13 -8.41 11.88
C ARG A 99 -6.29 -7.64 13.21
N VAL A 100 -5.17 -7.31 13.85
CA VAL A 100 -5.14 -6.59 15.14
C VAL A 100 -5.78 -5.19 15.06
N TYR A 101 -5.81 -4.57 13.88
CA TYR A 101 -6.37 -3.23 13.69
C TYR A 101 -7.87 -3.25 13.39
N LYS A 102 -8.46 -4.42 13.12
CA LYS A 102 -9.89 -4.61 12.81
C LYS A 102 -10.40 -3.61 11.76
N MET A 103 -9.62 -3.43 10.69
CA MET A 103 -9.94 -2.52 9.60
C MET A 103 -11.25 -2.92 8.91
N ASP A 104 -11.99 -1.91 8.43
CA ASP A 104 -13.10 -2.14 7.51
C ASP A 104 -12.60 -2.91 6.26
N PRO A 105 -13.21 -4.06 5.91
CA PRO A 105 -12.75 -4.90 4.80
C PRO A 105 -12.78 -4.22 3.43
N SER A 106 -13.55 -3.16 3.23
CA SER A 106 -13.56 -2.39 1.97
C SER A 106 -12.26 -1.62 1.73
N LEU A 107 -11.49 -1.35 2.79
CA LEU A 107 -10.24 -0.59 2.71
C LEU A 107 -9.12 -1.33 1.96
N TRP A 108 -9.21 -2.65 1.83
CA TRP A 108 -8.24 -3.44 1.07
C TRP A 108 -8.15 -3.01 -0.39
N LEU A 109 -9.29 -2.75 -1.03
CA LEU A 109 -9.33 -2.21 -2.38
C LEU A 109 -9.05 -0.70 -2.41
N ALA A 110 -9.60 0.06 -1.45
CA ALA A 110 -9.45 1.51 -1.39
C ALA A 110 -7.97 1.95 -1.28
N PHE A 111 -7.12 1.13 -0.65
CA PHE A 111 -5.67 1.38 -0.58
C PHE A 111 -5.04 1.67 -1.94
N PHE A 112 -5.41 0.96 -3.00
CA PHE A 112 -4.81 1.14 -4.32
C PHE A 112 -5.18 2.50 -4.96
N THR A 113 -6.32 3.07 -4.59
CA THR A 113 -6.69 4.45 -4.97
C THR A 113 -5.78 5.45 -4.26
N VAL A 114 -5.62 5.32 -2.92
CA VAL A 114 -4.72 6.17 -2.14
C VAL A 114 -3.29 6.09 -2.67
N PHE A 115 -2.82 4.88 -2.95
CA PHE A 115 -1.44 4.63 -3.36
C PHE A 115 -1.13 5.20 -4.75
N THR A 116 -2.03 5.05 -5.71
CA THR A 116 -1.84 5.64 -7.05
C THR A 116 -1.89 7.17 -7.02
N MET A 117 -2.77 7.77 -6.21
CA MET A 117 -2.76 9.22 -6.00
C MET A 117 -1.46 9.71 -5.36
N TYR A 118 -0.88 8.95 -4.42
CA TYR A 118 0.46 9.24 -3.88
C TYR A 118 1.55 9.15 -4.96
N LEU A 119 1.55 8.10 -5.78
CA LEU A 119 2.51 7.94 -6.88
C LEU A 119 2.40 9.09 -7.89
N GLU A 120 1.20 9.62 -8.14
CA GLU A 120 0.99 10.80 -8.99
C GLU A 120 1.65 12.08 -8.44
N THR A 121 1.97 12.14 -7.14
CA THR A 121 2.79 13.22 -6.57
C THR A 121 4.30 13.04 -6.85
N LYS A 122 4.72 11.84 -7.26
CA LYS A 122 6.12 11.46 -7.49
C LYS A 122 6.47 11.34 -8.97
N THR A 123 5.52 10.91 -9.79
CA THR A 123 5.68 10.75 -11.24
C THR A 123 4.33 10.81 -11.95
N LYS A 124 4.32 11.06 -13.26
CA LYS A 124 3.11 10.96 -14.07
C LYS A 124 2.81 9.49 -14.36
N LEU A 125 1.65 8.99 -13.92
CA LEU A 125 1.15 7.68 -14.31
C LEU A 125 0.31 7.79 -15.58
N ASP A 126 0.64 7.01 -16.60
CA ASP A 126 -0.21 6.86 -17.78
C ASP A 126 -1.41 5.94 -17.50
N GLU A 127 -2.35 5.93 -18.44
CA GLU A 127 -3.61 5.18 -18.30
C GLU A 127 -3.39 3.67 -18.22
N GLU A 128 -2.35 3.13 -18.88
CA GLU A 128 -2.03 1.70 -18.82
C GLU A 128 -1.50 1.30 -17.44
N THR A 129 -0.62 2.13 -16.87
CA THR A 129 -0.07 1.92 -15.52
C THR A 129 -1.15 2.05 -14.45
N LYS A 130 -2.09 2.99 -14.59
CA LYS A 130 -3.26 3.11 -13.70
C LYS A 130 -4.14 1.86 -13.76
N LYS A 131 -4.42 1.36 -14.97
CA LYS A 131 -5.17 0.10 -15.16
C LYS A 131 -4.43 -1.09 -14.55
N ALA A 132 -3.11 -1.15 -14.68
CA ALA A 132 -2.29 -2.20 -14.06
C ALA A 132 -2.42 -2.20 -12.53
N TRP A 133 -2.34 -1.04 -11.87
CA TRP A 133 -2.58 -0.92 -10.43
C TRP A 133 -4.00 -1.30 -10.03
N ALA A 134 -5.01 -0.91 -10.81
CA ALA A 134 -6.40 -1.27 -10.56
C ALA A 134 -6.63 -2.78 -10.68
N GLU A 135 -6.02 -3.44 -11.68
CA GLU A 135 -6.09 -4.89 -11.84
C GLU A 135 -5.42 -5.60 -10.65
N MET A 136 -4.19 -5.21 -10.29
CA MET A 136 -3.49 -5.76 -9.13
C MET A 136 -4.31 -5.57 -7.85
N GLY A 137 -4.91 -4.40 -7.66
CA GLY A 137 -5.75 -4.09 -6.51
C GLY A 137 -7.01 -4.95 -6.44
N LYS A 138 -7.63 -5.23 -7.59
CA LYS A 138 -8.76 -6.15 -7.69
C LYS A 138 -8.35 -7.57 -7.25
N VAL A 139 -7.26 -8.10 -7.79
CA VAL A 139 -6.78 -9.46 -7.44
C VAL A 139 -6.34 -9.52 -5.97
N PHE A 140 -5.69 -8.48 -5.46
CA PHE A 140 -5.37 -8.34 -4.04
C PHE A 140 -6.63 -8.45 -3.18
N ASN A 141 -7.65 -7.66 -3.51
CA ASN A 141 -8.89 -7.63 -2.75
C ASN A 141 -9.64 -8.97 -2.81
N GLU A 142 -9.75 -9.60 -3.98
CA GLU A 142 -10.40 -10.92 -4.13
C GLU A 142 -9.76 -11.99 -3.22
N GLU A 143 -8.42 -12.05 -3.18
CA GLU A 143 -7.70 -12.94 -2.28
C GLU A 143 -7.88 -12.54 -0.81
N ALA A 144 -7.85 -11.23 -0.50
CA ALA A 144 -8.07 -10.73 0.85
C ALA A 144 -9.44 -11.11 1.40
N GLN A 145 -10.52 -10.89 0.64
CA GLN A 145 -11.89 -11.22 1.05
C GLN A 145 -12.06 -12.74 1.22
N THR A 146 -11.50 -13.52 0.29
CA THR A 146 -11.50 -14.99 0.40
C THR A 146 -10.82 -15.46 1.68
N HIS A 147 -9.65 -14.90 1.99
CA HIS A 147 -8.90 -15.27 3.20
C HIS A 147 -9.57 -14.81 4.49
N LEU A 148 -10.17 -13.61 4.51
CA LEU A 148 -10.96 -13.11 5.63
C LEU A 148 -12.15 -14.02 5.92
N LYS A 149 -12.91 -14.40 4.88
CA LYS A 149 -14.02 -15.35 4.99
C LYS A 149 -13.55 -16.70 5.55
N ASN A 150 -12.48 -17.27 5.00
CA ASN A 150 -11.91 -18.55 5.45
C ASN A 150 -11.36 -18.49 6.88
N SER A 151 -10.98 -17.29 7.34
CA SER A 151 -10.49 -17.05 8.70
C SER A 151 -11.58 -16.65 9.69
N ASN A 152 -12.86 -16.70 9.28
CA ASN A 152 -14.01 -16.26 10.07
C ASN A 152 -13.89 -14.80 10.58
N LEU A 153 -13.44 -13.91 9.70
CA LEU A 153 -13.31 -12.47 9.96
C LEU A 153 -14.31 -11.66 9.10
N PRO A 154 -14.60 -10.40 9.46
CA PRO A 154 -15.41 -9.51 8.62
C PRO A 154 -14.86 -9.43 7.18
N HIS A 155 -15.76 -9.53 6.20
CA HIS A 155 -15.48 -9.51 4.76
C HIS A 155 -16.66 -8.91 4.00
N VAL A 156 -16.45 -8.49 2.76
CA VAL A 156 -17.47 -7.90 1.87
C VAL A 156 -17.41 -8.47 0.46
#